data_AF-A0A967LHT4-F1
#
_entry.id   AF-A0A967LHT4-F1
#
_cell.length_a   1.000
_cell.length_b   1.000
_cell.length_c   1.000
_cell.angle_alpha   90.00
_cell.angle_beta   90.00
_cell.angle_gamma   90.00
#
_symmetry.space_group_name_H-M   'P 1'
#
loop_
_entity.id
_entity.type
_entity.pdbx_description
1 polymer ?
#
loop_
_entity_poly.entity_id
_entity_poly.type
_entity_poly.pdbx_seq_one_letter_code
_entity_poly.pdbx_strand_id
1 'polypeptide(L)'
;QFIENKLKFSPFIAEAVVQGDGRPYLSAIICIRYEIVAKWAEQRGIAFTNYINLSAQSEIYALVQKEVETVNESLPEAQRIRKFL
;
A
#
# COMPACT_ATOMS: atom_id res chain seq x y z
N GLN A 1 -8.45 -12.12 4.15
CA GLN A 1 -7.48 -12.85 3.31
C GLN A 1 -7.55 -12.59 1.81
N PHE A 2 -8.72 -12.52 1.14
CA PHE A 2 -8.73 -12.25 -0.33
C PHE A 2 -8.14 -10.87 -0.70
N ILE A 3 -8.50 -9.83 0.06
CA ILE A 3 -8.05 -8.45 -0.18
C ILE A 3 -6.53 -8.30 0.06
N GLU A 4 -6.02 -8.91 1.14
CA GLU A 4 -4.58 -8.90 1.48
C GLU A 4 -3.75 -9.55 0.39
N ASN A 5 -4.21 -10.68 -0.16
CA ASN A 5 -3.51 -11.34 -1.25
C ASN A 5 -3.53 -10.53 -2.55
N LYS A 6 -4.63 -9.81 -2.83
CA LYS A 6 -4.69 -8.87 -3.96
C LYS A 6 -3.68 -7.73 -3.81
N LEU A 7 -3.56 -7.14 -2.62
CA LEU A 7 -2.55 -6.10 -2.36
C LEU A 7 -1.13 -6.63 -2.52
N LYS A 8 -0.84 -7.82 -1.96
CA LYS A 8 0.47 -8.48 -2.08
C LYS A 8 0.82 -8.92 -3.50
N PHE A 9 -0.11 -8.87 -4.45
CA PHE A 9 0.20 -9.08 -5.86
C PHE A 9 1.01 -7.91 -6.46
N SER A 10 0.91 -6.73 -5.84
CA SER A 10 1.75 -5.59 -6.19
C SER A 10 3.22 -5.90 -5.90
N PRO A 11 4.15 -5.64 -6.84
CA PRO A 11 5.58 -5.80 -6.57
C PRO A 11 6.06 -4.84 -5.48
N PHE A 12 5.37 -3.72 -5.26
CA PHE A 12 5.74 -2.68 -4.27
C PHE A 12 5.32 -3.03 -2.84
N ILE A 13 4.38 -3.97 -2.67
CA ILE A 13 3.84 -4.35 -1.36
C ILE A 13 4.51 -5.65 -0.91
N ALA A 14 5.12 -5.63 0.28
CA ALA A 14 5.70 -6.82 0.91
C ALA A 14 4.63 -7.56 1.71
N GLU A 15 3.94 -6.84 2.59
CA GLU A 15 2.89 -7.38 3.44
C GLU A 15 1.70 -6.42 3.49
N ALA A 16 0.51 -6.97 3.63
CA ALA A 16 -0.70 -6.19 3.83
C ALA A 16 -1.61 -6.92 4.80
N VAL A 17 -2.10 -6.19 5.81
CA VAL A 17 -3.05 -6.69 6.80
C VAL A 17 -4.28 -5.81 6.76
N VAL A 18 -5.46 -6.41 6.58
CA VAL A 18 -6.72 -5.65 6.49
C VAL A 18 -7.57 -5.91 7.73
N GLN A 19 -7.87 -4.84 8.46
CA GLN A 19 -8.72 -4.86 9.65
C GLN A 19 -10.06 -4.18 9.35
N GLY A 20 -11.14 -4.91 9.56
CA GLY A 20 -12.51 -4.45 9.33
C GLY A 20 -13.50 -4.72 10.44
N ASP A 21 -13.07 -5.37 11.52
CA ASP A 21 -14.00 -5.88 12.53
C ASP A 21 -14.74 -4.75 13.26
N GLY A 22 -16.08 -4.78 13.20
CA GLY A 22 -16.98 -3.81 13.85
C GLY A 22 -16.94 -2.38 13.28
N ARG A 23 -16.32 -2.13 12.12
CA ARG A 23 -16.23 -0.79 11.51
C ARG A 23 -17.02 -0.67 10.21
N PRO A 24 -17.57 0.52 9.90
CA PRO A 24 -18.31 0.75 8.66
C PRO A 24 -17.41 0.76 7.40
N TYR A 25 -16.09 0.65 7.57
CA TYR A 25 -15.13 0.60 6.47
C TYR A 25 -13.90 -0.24 6.86
N LEU A 26 -13.22 -0.78 5.85
CA LEU A 26 -11.97 -1.51 6.02
C LEU A 26 -10.78 -0.54 6.11
N SER A 27 -9.86 -0.84 7.02
CA SER A 27 -8.55 -0.20 7.10
C SER A 27 -7.45 -1.22 6.79
N ALA A 28 -6.38 -0.79 6.13
CA ALA A 28 -5.24 -1.65 5.81
C ALA A 28 -3.95 -1.13 6.45
N ILE A 29 -3.08 -2.03 6.88
CA ILE A 29 -1.68 -1.74 7.22
C ILE A 29 -0.84 -2.31 6.08
N ILE A 30 0.02 -1.50 5.48
CA ILE A 30 0.78 -1.88 4.29
C ILE A 30 2.27 -1.72 4.57
N CYS A 31 3.02 -2.81 4.44
CA CYS A 31 4.47 -2.81 4.48
C CYS A 31 4.99 -2.78 3.04
N ILE A 32 5.78 -1.76 2.71
CA ILE A 32 6.40 -1.65 1.39
C ILE A 32 7.57 -2.62 1.26
N ARG A 33 7.80 -3.10 0.04
CA ARG A 33 8.99 -3.88 -0.29
C ARG A 33 10.17 -2.93 -0.52
N TYR A 34 10.97 -2.76 0.52
CA TYR A 34 12.03 -1.76 0.57
C TYR A 34 12.91 -1.75 -0.68
N GLU A 35 13.46 -2.90 -1.10
CA GLU A 35 14.40 -2.96 -2.22
C GLU A 35 13.80 -2.49 -3.56
N ILE A 36 12.55 -2.86 -3.85
CA ILE A 36 11.86 -2.48 -5.09
C ILE A 36 11.47 -0.99 -5.04
N VAL A 37 10.94 -0.55 -3.90
CA VAL A 37 10.50 0.84 -3.73
C VAL A 37 11.69 1.80 -3.67
N ALA A 38 12.80 1.41 -3.05
CA ALA A 38 14.06 2.15 -3.02
C ALA A 38 14.58 2.37 -4.44
N LYS A 39 14.69 1.29 -5.24
CA LYS A 39 15.11 1.39 -6.64
C LYS A 39 14.18 2.27 -7.47
N TRP A 40 12.86 2.17 -7.26
CA TRP A 40 11.88 3.02 -7.92
C TRP A 40 12.04 4.51 -7.54
N ALA A 41 12.33 4.79 -6.28
CA ALA A 41 12.57 6.13 -5.76
C ALA A 41 13.87 6.72 -6.32
N GLU A 42 14.96 5.94 -6.35
CA GLU A 42 16.25 6.34 -6.94
C GLU A 42 16.11 6.71 -8.41
N GLN A 43 15.38 5.89 -9.19
CA GLN A 43 15.11 6.16 -10.61
C GLN A 43 14.35 7.47 -10.86
N ARG A 44 13.66 7.99 -9.84
CA ARG A 44 12.89 9.24 -9.88
C ARG A 44 13.61 10.41 -9.19
N GLY A 45 14.82 10.19 -8.69
CA GLY A 45 15.60 11.20 -7.98
C GLY A 45 15.04 11.54 -6.60
N ILE A 46 14.25 10.66 -6.00
CA ILE A 46 13.70 10.84 -4.66
C ILE A 46 14.79 10.46 -3.65
N ALA A 47 15.23 11.43 -2.85
CA ALA A 47 16.24 11.19 -1.83
C ALA A 47 15.62 10.51 -0.60
N PHE A 48 16.26 9.44 -0.11
CA PHE A 48 15.90 8.78 1.13
C PHE A 48 17.15 8.23 1.82
N THR A 49 17.07 8.00 3.13
CA THR A 49 18.21 7.52 3.94
C THR A 49 17.95 6.20 4.65
N ASN A 50 16.68 5.83 4.83
CA ASN A 50 16.26 4.60 5.48
C ASN A 50 14.81 4.28 5.11
N TYR A 51 14.34 3.12 5.55
CA TYR A 51 12.98 2.66 5.33
C TYR A 51 11.92 3.67 5.78
N ILE A 52 12.04 4.20 6.99
CA ILE A 52 11.02 5.09 7.59
C ILE A 52 10.87 6.36 6.76
N ASN A 53 11.99 6.95 6.37
CA ASN A 53 12.00 8.17 5.56
C ASN A 53 11.50 7.92 4.14
N LEU A 54 11.82 6.75 3.54
CA LEU A 54 11.29 6.34 2.25
C LEU A 54 9.77 6.10 2.29
N SER A 55 9.27 5.34 3.28
CA SER A 55 7.85 5.05 3.43
C SER A 55 7.02 6.29 3.75
N ALA A 56 7.64 7.33 4.33
CA ALA A 56 6.99 8.61 4.64
C ALA A 56 6.95 9.58 3.45
N GLN A 57 7.61 9.28 2.32
CA GLN A 57 7.55 10.15 1.14
C GLN A 57 6.15 10.16 0.53
N SER A 58 5.68 11.34 0.13
CA SER A 58 4.39 11.51 -0.54
C SER A 58 4.26 10.67 -1.81
N GLU A 59 5.35 10.52 -2.55
CA GLU A 59 5.41 9.77 -3.80
C GLU A 59 5.25 8.26 -3.55
N ILE A 60 5.80 7.76 -2.45
CA ILE A 60 5.63 6.36 -2.05
C ILE A 60 4.21 6.13 -1.54
N TYR A 61 3.67 7.07 -0.77
CA TYR A 61 2.27 7.01 -0.36
C TYR A 61 1.33 6.99 -1.58
N ALA A 62 1.57 7.85 -2.56
CA ALA A 62 0.78 7.89 -3.80
C ALA A 62 0.92 6.60 -4.64
N LEU A 63 2.13 6.03 -4.68
CA LEU A 63 2.36 4.73 -5.33
C LEU A 63 1.50 3.64 -4.69
N VAL A 64 1.53 3.52 -3.36
CA VAL A 64 0.74 2.53 -2.63
C VAL A 64 -0.76 2.82 -2.75
N GLN A 65 -1.16 4.09 -2.69
CA GLN A 65 -2.55 4.50 -2.88
C GLN A 65 -3.11 4.00 -4.21
N LYS A 66 -2.36 4.15 -5.30
CA LYS A 66 -2.78 3.69 -6.62
C LYS A 66 -3.00 2.18 -6.69
N GLU A 67 -2.14 1.42 -6.03
CA GLU A 67 -2.30 -0.04 -5.93
C GLU A 67 -3.55 -0.40 -5.12
N VAL A 68 -3.81 0.30 -4.01
CA VAL A 68 -5.03 0.14 -3.20
C VAL A 68 -6.28 0.50 -4.00
N GLU A 69 -6.25 1.58 -4.77
CA GLU A 69 -7.36 2.01 -5.64
C GLU A 69 -7.66 0.95 -6.71
N THR A 70 -6.63 0.42 -7.37
CA THR A 70 -6.76 -0.66 -8.36
C THR A 70 -7.38 -1.92 -7.74
N VAL A 71 -6.99 -2.26 -6.51
CA VAL A 71 -7.60 -3.37 -5.77
C VAL A 71 -9.06 -3.04 -5.43
N ASN A 72 -9.35 -1.82 -4.97
CA ASN A 72 -10.70 -1.35 -4.61
C ASN A 72 -11.68 -1.36 -5.79
N GLU A 73 -11.21 -1.11 -7.02
CA GLU A 73 -12.03 -1.24 -8.24
C GLU A 73 -12.52 -2.68 -8.45
N SER A 74 -11.72 -3.66 -8.04
CA SER A 74 -12.09 -5.07 -8.11
C SER A 74 -12.91 -5.58 -6.92
N LEU A 75 -13.23 -4.70 -5.95
CA LEU A 75 -13.93 -5.05 -4.73
C LEU A 75 -15.34 -4.43 -4.67
N PRO A 76 -16.33 -5.15 -4.08
CA PRO A 76 -17.63 -4.57 -3.76
C PRO A 76 -17.50 -3.36 -2.83
N GLU A 77 -18.43 -2.40 -2.90
CA GLU A 77 -18.40 -1.18 -2.07
C GLU A 77 -18.24 -1.45 -0.56
N ALA A 78 -18.91 -2.48 -0.06
CA ALA A 78 -18.84 -2.89 1.35
C ALA A 78 -17.44 -3.38 1.80
N GLN A 79 -16.57 -3.74 0.84
CA GLN A 79 -15.23 -4.27 1.08
C GLN A 79 -14.12 -3.34 0.60
N ARG A 80 -14.44 -2.09 0.26
CA ARG A 80 -13.41 -1.12 -0.15
C ARG A 80 -12.58 -0.66 1.05
N ILE A 81 -11.27 -0.59 0.84
CA ILE A 81 -10.33 -0.01 1.78
C ILE A 81 -10.46 1.51 1.68
N ARG A 82 -10.88 2.15 2.78
CA ARG A 82 -10.98 3.63 2.83
C ARG A 82 -9.75 4.29 3.45
N LYS A 83 -9.00 3.56 4.24
CA LYS A 83 -7.83 4.09 4.94
C LYS A 83 -6.73 3.05 4.95
N PHE A 84 -5.50 3.50 4.76
CA PHE A 84 -4.32 2.67 4.99
C PHE A 84 -3.22 3.47 5.69
N LEU A 85 -2.32 2.74 6.34
CA LEU A 85 -1.13 3.26 7.01
C LEU A 85 0.09 2.43 6.59
#